data_AF-Q6F1S1-F1
#
_entry.id   AF-Q6F1S1-F1
#
_cell.length_a   1.000
_cell.length_b   1.000
_cell.length_c   1.000
_cell.angle_alpha   90.00
_cell.angle_beta   90.00
_cell.angle_gamma   90.00
#
_symmetry.space_group_name_H-M   'P 1'
#
loop_
_entity.id
_entity.type
_entity.pdbx_description
1 polymer ?
#
loop_
_entity_poly.entity_id
_entity_poly.type
_entity_poly.pdbx_seq_one_letter_code
_entity_poly.pdbx_strand_id
1 'polypeptide(L)'
;MKNKGKVIIISGPSGVGKGSVNGELLTNKDLKLEYSVSMTTRAPREGEVNGVNYFFVSKEEFANAIVNNELIEYANFVGNSYGTPRKYVEEKLNEGKNVILEIEVDGATQVLRNEENVLSIFLMPPTLNELESRIKGRATESDDKIKARLDKALLEIPLKHNYDYVVENDSVENAVSKITDILIREKCTESNEESKFKELVKIVENIVDQKYTYFINNWEANVKLLAHNKEAKKEANDFDARGELIKILSSEVYRKTLAHGDFSKINDVEYVDFKIQKLMFKINFFSIKQRSDFSGD
;
A
#
# COMPACT_ATOMS: atom_id res chain seq x y z
N MET A 1 -25.20 -4.02 14.24
CA MET A 1 -24.71 -4.55 12.96
C MET A 1 -23.20 -4.55 13.01
N LYS A 2 -22.52 -5.64 12.62
CA LYS A 2 -21.06 -5.60 12.45
C LYS A 2 -20.74 -4.70 11.24
N ASN A 3 -19.67 -3.91 11.31
CA ASN A 3 -19.22 -3.16 10.14
C ASN A 3 -18.85 -4.16 9.03
N LYS A 4 -19.16 -3.83 7.78
CA LYS A 4 -18.71 -4.61 6.62
C LYS A 4 -17.18 -4.65 6.62
N GLY A 5 -16.61 -5.80 6.28
CA GLY A 5 -15.18 -5.96 6.13
C GLY A 5 -14.59 -5.07 5.04
N LYS A 6 -13.26 -4.99 4.99
CA LYS A 6 -12.49 -4.25 4.00
C LYS A 6 -11.88 -5.20 2.97
N VAL A 7 -11.88 -4.80 1.70
CA VAL A 7 -11.06 -5.44 0.67
C VAL A 7 -9.64 -4.90 0.81
N ILE A 8 -8.66 -5.78 0.95
CA ILE A 8 -7.26 -5.42 1.05
C ILE A 8 -6.55 -5.90 -0.21
N ILE A 9 -6.08 -4.99 -1.03
CA ILE A 9 -5.32 -5.33 -2.24
C ILE A 9 -3.84 -5.32 -1.91
N ILE A 10 -3.15 -6.42 -2.20
CA ILE A 10 -1.69 -6.46 -2.26
C ILE A 10 -1.30 -6.75 -3.70
N SER A 11 -0.83 -5.71 -4.39
CA SER A 11 -0.44 -5.76 -5.81
C SER A 11 0.95 -5.14 -5.99
N GLY A 12 1.48 -5.19 -7.20
CA GLY A 12 2.83 -4.73 -7.51
C GLY A 12 3.33 -5.39 -8.81
N PRO A 13 4.46 -4.91 -9.35
CA PRO A 13 4.91 -5.32 -10.67
C PRO A 13 5.25 -6.81 -10.70
N SER A 14 5.15 -7.41 -11.89
CA SER A 14 5.56 -8.81 -12.09
C SER A 14 6.95 -9.08 -11.52
N GLY A 15 7.07 -10.10 -10.65
CA GLY A 15 8.36 -10.50 -10.06
C GLY A 15 8.73 -9.79 -8.76
N VAL A 16 7.88 -8.89 -8.24
CA VAL A 16 8.14 -8.18 -6.97
C VAL A 16 8.15 -9.08 -5.73
N GLY A 17 7.66 -10.32 -5.80
CA GLY A 17 7.66 -11.25 -4.65
C GLY A 17 6.36 -11.26 -3.83
N LYS A 18 5.22 -10.91 -4.45
CA LYS A 18 3.88 -10.88 -3.80
C LYS A 18 3.56 -12.17 -3.03
N GLY A 19 3.62 -13.32 -3.69
CA GLY A 19 3.31 -14.61 -3.06
C GLY A 19 4.21 -14.97 -1.87
N SER A 20 5.48 -14.56 -1.86
CA SER A 20 6.36 -14.77 -0.70
C SER A 20 5.94 -13.92 0.50
N VAL A 21 5.59 -12.65 0.26
CA VAL A 21 5.09 -11.74 1.30
C VAL A 21 3.76 -12.23 1.87
N ASN A 22 2.83 -12.66 1.01
CA ASN A 22 1.53 -13.17 1.46
C ASN A 22 1.63 -14.51 2.19
N GLY A 23 2.51 -15.40 1.71
CA GLY A 23 2.81 -16.65 2.40
C GLY A 23 3.31 -16.42 3.83
N GLU A 24 4.14 -15.40 4.02
CA GLU A 24 4.63 -15.03 5.35
C GLU A 24 3.55 -14.31 6.19
N LEU A 25 2.74 -13.41 5.62
CA LEU A 25 1.62 -12.79 6.33
C LEU A 25 0.62 -13.81 6.87
N LEU A 26 0.42 -14.92 6.15
CA LEU A 26 -0.45 -16.03 6.55
C LEU A 26 0.05 -16.80 7.78
N THR A 27 1.35 -16.73 8.10
CA THR A 27 1.90 -17.41 9.28
C THR A 27 1.44 -16.73 10.57
N ASN A 28 1.16 -15.42 10.51
CA ASN A 28 0.68 -14.64 11.64
C ASN A 28 -0.85 -14.74 11.79
N LYS A 29 -1.28 -15.74 12.58
CA LYS A 29 -2.70 -16.02 12.87
C LYS A 29 -3.40 -14.90 13.63
N ASP A 30 -2.66 -14.02 14.31
CA ASP A 30 -3.25 -12.92 15.10
C ASP A 30 -3.84 -11.83 14.20
N LEU A 31 -3.43 -11.78 12.92
CA LEU A 31 -4.00 -10.84 11.96
C LEU A 31 -5.45 -11.19 11.55
N LYS A 32 -5.85 -12.47 11.68
CA LYS A 32 -7.19 -13.00 11.32
C LYS A 32 -7.69 -12.56 9.93
N LEU A 33 -6.79 -12.57 8.97
CA LEU A 33 -7.06 -12.18 7.58
C LEU A 33 -7.65 -13.37 6.81
N GLU A 34 -8.73 -13.14 6.06
CA GLU A 34 -9.23 -14.10 5.07
C GLU A 34 -8.53 -13.84 3.74
N TYR A 35 -8.21 -14.88 2.98
CA TYR A 35 -7.58 -14.75 1.67
C TYR A 35 -8.51 -15.29 0.60
N SER A 36 -8.66 -14.54 -0.48
CA SER A 36 -9.38 -15.05 -1.66
C SER A 36 -8.44 -15.85 -2.54
N VAL A 37 -8.82 -17.09 -2.83
CA VAL A 37 -8.12 -17.91 -3.83
C VAL A 37 -8.63 -17.54 -5.22
N SER A 38 -7.74 -17.04 -6.08
CA SER A 38 -8.10 -16.61 -7.43
C SER A 38 -8.19 -17.78 -8.42
N MET A 39 -8.96 -17.60 -9.49
CA MET A 39 -8.99 -18.48 -10.64
C MET A 39 -7.83 -18.17 -11.59
N THR A 40 -7.29 -19.19 -12.26
CA THR A 40 -6.33 -19.01 -13.35
C THR A 40 -6.47 -20.06 -14.44
N THR A 41 -6.24 -19.66 -15.70
CA THR A 41 -6.15 -20.59 -16.84
C THR A 41 -4.74 -21.14 -17.07
N ARG A 42 -3.79 -20.75 -16.22
CA ARG A 42 -2.41 -21.25 -16.27
C ARG A 42 -2.37 -22.69 -15.75
N ALA A 43 -1.50 -23.53 -16.29
CA ALA A 43 -1.21 -24.82 -15.66
C ALA A 43 -0.55 -24.64 -14.27
N PRO A 44 -0.85 -25.49 -13.28
CA PRO A 44 -0.15 -25.50 -12.00
C PRO A 44 1.36 -25.67 -12.18
N ARG A 45 2.15 -24.95 -11.37
CA ARG A 45 3.58 -25.21 -11.19
C ARG A 45 3.78 -26.35 -10.19
N GLU A 46 5.00 -26.87 -10.16
CA GLU A 46 5.42 -27.82 -9.14
C GLU A 46 5.16 -27.27 -7.73
N GLY A 47 4.48 -28.07 -6.90
CA GLY A 47 4.09 -27.71 -5.54
C GLY A 47 2.81 -26.88 -5.40
N GLU A 48 2.24 -26.36 -6.49
CA GLU A 48 0.96 -25.64 -6.41
C GLU A 48 -0.22 -26.62 -6.29
N VAL A 49 -1.16 -26.29 -5.41
CA VAL A 49 -2.34 -27.11 -5.11
C VAL A 49 -3.62 -26.37 -5.51
N ASN A 50 -4.49 -27.06 -6.24
CA ASN A 50 -5.78 -26.52 -6.66
C ASN A 50 -6.67 -26.19 -5.45
N GLY A 51 -7.27 -25.00 -5.45
CA GLY A 51 -8.09 -24.49 -4.35
C GLY A 51 -7.30 -23.98 -3.14
N VAL A 52 -5.96 -24.04 -3.19
CA VAL A 52 -5.08 -23.47 -2.16
C VAL A 52 -4.32 -22.28 -2.75
N ASN A 53 -3.60 -22.49 -3.85
CA ASN A 53 -2.86 -21.40 -4.51
C ASN A 53 -3.73 -20.68 -5.53
N TYR A 54 -4.41 -21.45 -6.37
CA TYR A 54 -5.36 -20.98 -7.37
C TYR A 54 -6.44 -22.03 -7.59
N PHE A 55 -7.62 -21.61 -8.05
CA PHE A 55 -8.51 -22.49 -8.80
C PHE A 55 -8.00 -22.58 -10.24
N PHE A 56 -7.34 -23.69 -10.56
CA PHE A 56 -6.84 -23.95 -11.91
C PHE A 56 -7.99 -24.44 -12.78
N VAL A 57 -8.39 -23.62 -13.74
CA VAL A 57 -9.59 -23.83 -14.56
C VAL A 57 -9.29 -23.77 -16.04
N SER A 58 -10.16 -24.35 -16.85
CA SER A 58 -10.12 -24.19 -18.31
C SER A 58 -10.46 -22.77 -18.74
N LYS A 59 -10.09 -22.42 -19.98
CA LYS A 59 -10.48 -21.12 -20.59
C LYS A 59 -12.00 -20.97 -20.72
N GLU A 60 -12.72 -22.08 -20.92
CA GLU A 60 -14.18 -22.10 -21.02
C GLU A 60 -14.83 -21.80 -19.67
N GLU A 61 -14.40 -22.48 -18.61
CA GLU A 61 -14.88 -22.21 -17.23
C GLU A 61 -14.59 -20.77 -16.82
N PHE A 62 -13.40 -20.24 -17.15
CA PHE A 62 -13.06 -18.85 -16.87
C PHE A 62 -13.95 -17.87 -17.65
N ALA A 63 -14.21 -18.13 -18.94
CA ALA A 63 -15.09 -17.30 -19.75
C ALA A 63 -16.54 -17.32 -19.23
N ASN A 64 -17.04 -18.47 -18.78
CA ASN A 64 -18.36 -18.60 -18.16
C ASN A 64 -18.44 -17.77 -16.86
N ALA A 65 -17.40 -17.80 -16.02
CA ALA A 65 -17.35 -16.98 -14.81
C ALA A 65 -17.41 -15.47 -15.10
N ILE A 66 -16.78 -15.00 -16.19
CA ILE A 66 -16.92 -13.60 -16.65
C ILE A 66 -18.36 -13.31 -17.08
N VAL A 67 -18.93 -14.15 -17.95
CA VAL A 67 -20.29 -13.96 -18.49
C VAL A 67 -21.35 -13.94 -17.38
N ASN A 68 -21.16 -14.76 -16.36
CA ASN A 68 -22.05 -14.87 -15.21
C ASN A 68 -21.79 -13.80 -14.13
N ASN A 69 -20.85 -12.86 -14.34
CA ASN A 69 -20.47 -11.83 -13.37
C ASN A 69 -20.00 -12.41 -12.02
N GLU A 70 -19.31 -13.56 -12.06
CA GLU A 70 -18.83 -14.30 -10.88
C GLU A 70 -17.48 -13.82 -10.37
N LEU A 71 -16.85 -12.85 -11.06
CA LEU A 71 -15.52 -12.34 -10.73
C LEU A 71 -15.59 -10.87 -10.27
N ILE A 72 -14.83 -10.53 -9.22
CA ILE A 72 -14.69 -9.14 -8.75
C ILE A 72 -13.76 -8.33 -9.66
N GLU A 73 -12.76 -9.00 -10.21
CA GLU A 73 -11.84 -8.51 -11.23
C GLU A 73 -11.39 -9.67 -12.10
N TYR A 74 -10.94 -9.36 -13.31
CA TYR A 74 -10.20 -10.31 -14.14
C TYR A 74 -9.19 -9.61 -15.03
N ALA A 75 -8.03 -10.23 -15.24
CA ALA A 75 -6.97 -9.72 -16.08
C ALA A 75 -6.29 -10.82 -16.89
N ASN A 76 -5.78 -10.45 -18.07
CA ASN A 76 -4.90 -11.31 -18.84
C ASN A 76 -3.45 -10.92 -18.57
N PHE A 77 -2.64 -11.90 -18.20
CA PHE A 77 -1.24 -11.71 -17.86
C PHE A 77 -0.39 -12.83 -18.51
N VAL A 78 0.55 -12.42 -19.37
CA VAL A 78 1.52 -13.30 -20.05
C VAL A 78 0.85 -14.55 -20.65
N GLY A 79 -0.27 -14.33 -21.36
CA GLY A 79 -1.01 -15.37 -22.08
C GLY A 79 -1.99 -16.21 -21.25
N ASN A 80 -2.12 -15.96 -19.95
CA ASN A 80 -3.11 -16.64 -19.08
C ASN A 80 -4.09 -15.63 -18.50
N SER A 81 -5.29 -16.09 -18.16
CA SER A 81 -6.29 -15.29 -17.47
C SER A 81 -6.24 -15.55 -15.98
N TYR A 82 -6.50 -14.50 -15.19
CA TYR A 82 -6.55 -14.50 -13.74
C TYR A 82 -7.79 -13.73 -13.32
N GLY A 83 -8.47 -14.17 -12.28
CA GLY A 83 -9.64 -13.45 -11.77
C GLY A 83 -10.07 -13.95 -10.41
N THR A 84 -10.61 -13.05 -9.61
CA THR A 84 -10.92 -13.32 -8.22
C THR A 84 -12.43 -13.63 -8.06
N PRO A 85 -12.83 -14.79 -7.52
CA PRO A 85 -14.24 -15.14 -7.32
C PRO A 85 -14.97 -14.16 -6.38
N ARG A 86 -16.03 -13.52 -6.89
CA ARG A 86 -16.83 -12.52 -6.18
C ARG A 86 -17.54 -13.08 -4.94
N LYS A 87 -18.19 -14.23 -5.09
CA LYS A 87 -19.06 -14.81 -4.06
C LYS A 87 -18.36 -14.98 -2.72
N TYR A 88 -17.18 -15.61 -2.71
CA TYR A 88 -16.42 -15.86 -1.48
C TYR A 88 -16.02 -14.54 -0.79
N VAL A 89 -15.54 -13.57 -1.58
CA VAL A 89 -15.15 -12.24 -1.06
C VAL A 89 -16.35 -11.55 -0.42
N GLU A 90 -17.48 -11.47 -1.12
CA GLU A 90 -18.69 -10.80 -0.61
C GLU A 90 -19.25 -11.48 0.64
N GLU A 91 -19.26 -12.81 0.70
CA GLU A 91 -19.66 -13.56 1.90
C GLU A 91 -18.81 -13.17 3.11
N LYS A 92 -17.48 -13.14 2.97
CA LYS A 92 -16.57 -12.79 4.08
C LYS A 92 -16.65 -11.32 4.49
N LEU A 93 -16.78 -10.41 3.52
CA LEU A 93 -16.98 -9.00 3.83
C LEU A 93 -18.30 -8.78 4.59
N ASN A 94 -19.37 -9.49 4.24
CA ASN A 94 -20.66 -9.42 4.92
C ASN A 94 -20.64 -10.05 6.33
N GLU A 95 -19.76 -11.03 6.57
CA GLU A 95 -19.45 -11.56 7.91
C GLU A 95 -18.69 -10.54 8.80
N GLY A 96 -18.25 -9.42 8.21
CA GLY A 96 -17.44 -8.39 8.87
C GLY A 96 -15.94 -8.71 8.86
N LYS A 97 -15.49 -9.64 8.01
CA LYS A 97 -14.08 -10.05 7.90
C LYS A 97 -13.38 -9.32 6.76
N ASN A 98 -12.11 -8.96 6.97
CA ASN A 98 -11.30 -8.36 5.93
C ASN A 98 -10.72 -9.45 5.02
N VAL A 99 -10.71 -9.19 3.71
CA VAL A 99 -10.29 -10.15 2.70
C VAL A 99 -9.11 -9.61 1.91
N ILE A 100 -8.00 -10.33 1.89
CA ILE A 100 -6.83 -10.03 1.08
C ILE A 100 -6.99 -10.60 -0.32
N LEU A 101 -6.76 -9.74 -1.32
CA LEU A 101 -6.69 -10.08 -2.73
C LEU A 101 -5.23 -9.93 -3.20
N GLU A 102 -4.59 -11.05 -3.51
CA GLU A 102 -3.33 -11.08 -4.25
C GLU A 102 -3.63 -11.06 -5.76
N ILE A 103 -3.53 -9.88 -6.37
CA ILE A 103 -3.92 -9.68 -7.76
C ILE A 103 -2.88 -8.86 -8.52
N GLU A 104 -2.90 -8.95 -9.85
CA GLU A 104 -2.04 -8.13 -10.72
C GLU A 104 -2.54 -6.68 -10.78
N VAL A 105 -1.70 -5.76 -11.28
CA VAL A 105 -2.00 -4.31 -11.25
C VAL A 105 -3.22 -3.95 -12.09
N ASP A 106 -3.44 -4.64 -13.22
CA ASP A 106 -4.63 -4.46 -14.06
C ASP A 106 -5.93 -4.88 -13.33
N GLY A 107 -5.85 -5.96 -12.55
CA GLY A 107 -6.95 -6.44 -11.71
C GLY A 107 -7.24 -5.48 -10.56
N ALA A 108 -6.19 -5.05 -9.86
CA ALA A 108 -6.29 -4.06 -8.79
C ALA A 108 -6.91 -2.74 -9.26
N THR A 109 -6.58 -2.29 -10.48
CA THR A 109 -7.18 -1.09 -11.06
C THR A 109 -8.70 -1.23 -11.25
N GLN A 110 -9.21 -2.42 -11.53
CA GLN A 110 -10.65 -2.66 -11.61
C GLN A 110 -11.30 -2.61 -10.23
N VAL A 111 -10.70 -3.27 -9.23
CA VAL A 111 -11.21 -3.26 -7.85
C VAL A 111 -11.24 -1.83 -7.30
N LEU A 112 -10.17 -1.05 -7.48
CA LEU A 112 -10.09 0.35 -7.04
C LEU A 112 -11.17 1.25 -7.67
N ARG A 113 -11.71 0.89 -8.84
CA ARG A 113 -12.76 1.66 -9.53
C ARG A 113 -14.16 1.23 -9.15
N ASN A 114 -14.35 -0.05 -8.84
CA ASN A 114 -15.67 -0.67 -8.78
C ASN A 114 -16.10 -1.07 -7.36
N GLU A 115 -15.15 -1.16 -6.43
CA GLU A 115 -15.41 -1.65 -5.07
C GLU A 115 -15.19 -0.55 -4.04
N GLU A 116 -16.02 -0.55 -2.99
CA GLU A 116 -15.96 0.40 -1.89
C GLU A 116 -15.18 -0.18 -0.71
N ASN A 117 -14.70 0.70 0.18
CA ASN A 117 -13.95 0.30 1.39
C ASN A 117 -12.78 -0.64 1.05
N VAL A 118 -11.86 -0.12 0.23
CA VAL A 118 -10.64 -0.80 -0.21
C VAL A 118 -9.44 -0.19 0.51
N LEU A 119 -8.52 -1.03 0.97
CA LEU A 119 -7.16 -0.65 1.36
C LEU A 119 -6.20 -1.22 0.33
N SER A 120 -5.40 -0.37 -0.29
CA SER A 120 -4.55 -0.74 -1.41
C SER A 120 -3.07 -0.55 -1.10
N ILE A 121 -2.30 -1.62 -1.24
CA ILE A 121 -0.87 -1.66 -0.96
C ILE A 121 -0.14 -2.09 -2.24
N PHE A 122 0.76 -1.24 -2.72
CA PHE A 122 1.62 -1.51 -3.85
C PHE A 122 3.01 -1.94 -3.37
N LEU A 123 3.39 -3.18 -3.64
CA LEU A 123 4.73 -3.69 -3.43
C LEU A 123 5.66 -3.18 -4.52
N MET A 124 6.78 -2.60 -4.13
CA MET A 124 7.86 -2.17 -5.01
C MET A 124 9.07 -3.08 -4.85
N PRO A 125 9.77 -3.43 -5.94
CA PRO A 125 11.12 -3.97 -5.81
C PRO A 125 12.07 -2.87 -5.32
N PRO A 126 13.14 -3.21 -4.58
CA PRO A 126 14.09 -2.22 -4.09
C PRO A 126 14.87 -1.56 -5.25
N THR A 127 15.20 -2.33 -6.29
CA THR A 127 15.87 -1.82 -7.50
C THR A 127 15.38 -2.52 -8.77
N LEU A 128 15.56 -1.89 -9.92
CA LEU A 128 15.30 -2.52 -11.22
C LEU A 128 16.20 -3.72 -11.48
N ASN A 129 17.47 -3.68 -11.04
CA ASN A 129 18.39 -4.81 -11.18
C ASN A 129 17.93 -6.02 -10.37
N GLU A 130 17.39 -5.80 -9.18
CA GLU A 130 16.86 -6.88 -8.36
C GLU A 130 15.57 -7.45 -8.95
N LEU A 131 14.69 -6.60 -9.50
CA LEU A 131 13.52 -7.04 -10.24
C LEU A 131 13.90 -7.92 -11.44
N GLU A 132 14.89 -7.49 -12.23
CA GLU A 132 15.41 -8.25 -13.36
C GLU A 132 15.97 -9.61 -12.92
N SER A 133 16.77 -9.62 -11.85
CA SER A 133 17.32 -10.86 -11.27
C SER A 133 16.20 -11.81 -10.82
N ARG A 134 15.17 -11.31 -10.12
CA ARG A 134 14.00 -12.10 -9.68
C ARG A 134 13.21 -12.66 -10.86
N ILE A 135 13.09 -11.93 -11.97
CA ILE A 135 12.40 -12.40 -13.18
C ILE A 135 13.24 -13.47 -13.90
N LYS A 136 14.53 -13.22 -14.13
CA LYS A 136 15.45 -14.17 -14.79
C LYS A 136 15.70 -15.44 -13.99
N GLY A 137 15.67 -15.36 -12.65
CA GLY A 137 15.79 -16.49 -11.75
C GLY A 137 14.67 -17.53 -11.91
N ARG A 138 13.57 -17.19 -12.59
CA ARG A 138 12.58 -18.17 -13.07
C ARG A 138 13.15 -18.89 -14.30
N ALA A 139 14.14 -19.75 -14.08
CA ALA A 139 14.96 -20.44 -15.09
C ALA A 139 14.20 -21.29 -16.14
N THR A 140 12.87 -21.28 -16.13
CA THR A 140 11.98 -22.08 -16.99
C THR A 140 11.28 -21.25 -18.07
N GLU A 141 11.45 -19.94 -18.10
CA GLU A 141 10.80 -19.06 -19.07
C GLU A 141 11.74 -18.71 -20.24
N SER A 142 11.20 -18.59 -21.46
CA SER A 142 11.96 -18.16 -22.64
C SER A 142 12.35 -16.67 -22.54
N ASP A 143 13.39 -16.26 -23.28
CA ASP A 143 13.84 -14.86 -23.34
C ASP A 143 12.69 -13.90 -23.69
N ASP A 144 11.79 -14.28 -24.59
CA ASP A 144 10.60 -13.49 -24.94
C ASP A 144 9.64 -13.28 -23.77
N LYS A 145 9.43 -14.31 -22.92
CA LYS A 145 8.58 -14.20 -21.73
C LYS A 145 9.24 -13.36 -20.65
N ILE A 146 10.55 -13.50 -20.46
CA ILE A 146 11.35 -12.67 -19.54
C ILE A 146 11.23 -11.19 -19.96
N LYS A 147 11.43 -10.89 -21.25
CA LYS A 147 11.27 -9.54 -21.79
C LYS A 147 9.85 -9.01 -21.57
N ALA A 148 8.82 -9.79 -21.90
CA ALA A 148 7.43 -9.39 -21.73
C ALA A 148 7.08 -9.08 -20.25
N ARG A 149 7.66 -9.82 -19.30
CA ARG A 149 7.49 -9.54 -17.86
C ARG A 149 8.17 -8.24 -17.44
N LEU A 150 9.39 -8.00 -17.91
CA LEU A 150 10.13 -6.77 -17.63
C LEU A 150 9.41 -5.55 -18.19
N ASP A 151 9.00 -5.60 -19.46
CA ASP A 151 8.26 -4.51 -20.11
C ASP A 151 6.96 -4.21 -19.35
N LYS A 152 6.22 -5.26 -18.96
CA LYS A 152 4.99 -5.10 -18.16
C LYS A 152 5.29 -4.47 -16.79
N ALA A 153 6.29 -4.95 -16.08
CA ALA A 153 6.67 -4.39 -14.78
C ALA A 153 7.04 -2.90 -14.86
N LEU A 154 7.75 -2.47 -15.92
CA LEU A 154 8.09 -1.07 -16.15
C LEU A 154 6.86 -0.19 -16.41
N LEU A 155 5.82 -0.73 -17.05
CA LEU A 155 4.54 -0.03 -17.25
C LEU A 155 3.68 0.01 -15.98
N GLU A 156 3.84 -0.97 -15.08
CA GLU A 156 3.09 -1.10 -13.83
C GLU A 156 3.62 -0.20 -12.70
N ILE A 157 4.95 -0.01 -12.62
CA ILE A 157 5.59 0.77 -11.54
C ILE A 157 4.98 2.19 -11.38
N PRO A 158 4.74 2.98 -12.45
CA PRO A 158 4.13 4.30 -12.33
C PRO A 158 2.72 4.29 -11.73
N LEU A 159 2.00 3.16 -11.79
CA LEU A 159 0.64 3.05 -11.24
C LEU A 159 0.62 2.97 -9.71
N LYS A 160 1.77 2.87 -9.04
CA LYS A 160 1.90 2.91 -7.58
C LYS A 160 1.22 4.12 -6.93
N HIS A 161 1.11 5.25 -7.65
CA HIS A 161 0.48 6.48 -7.17
C HIS A 161 -1.05 6.37 -7.01
N ASN A 162 -1.66 5.32 -7.57
CA ASN A 162 -3.09 5.06 -7.41
C ASN A 162 -3.42 4.27 -6.13
N TYR A 163 -2.41 3.90 -5.34
CA TYR A 163 -2.55 3.08 -4.14
C TYR A 163 -2.41 3.95 -2.88
N ASP A 164 -3.04 3.51 -1.78
CA ASP A 164 -2.96 4.18 -0.49
C ASP A 164 -1.54 4.12 0.10
N TYR A 165 -0.88 2.98 -0.09
CA TYR A 165 0.46 2.71 0.42
C TYR A 165 1.37 2.11 -0.64
N VAL A 166 2.64 2.53 -0.59
CA VAL A 166 3.74 1.91 -1.34
C VAL A 166 4.72 1.30 -0.35
N VAL A 167 4.99 0.00 -0.49
CA VAL A 167 5.87 -0.78 0.39
C VAL A 167 7.00 -1.38 -0.44
N GLU A 168 8.23 -1.06 -0.11
CA GLU A 168 9.39 -1.73 -0.71
C GLU A 168 9.57 -3.13 -0.12
N ASN A 169 9.80 -4.09 -1.01
CA ASN A 169 10.09 -5.48 -0.70
C ASN A 169 11.59 -5.78 -0.89
N ASP A 170 12.41 -5.13 -0.07
CA ASP A 170 13.85 -5.35 0.10
C ASP A 170 14.13 -6.71 0.77
N SER A 171 13.31 -7.08 1.76
CA SER A 171 13.25 -8.42 2.32
C SER A 171 11.81 -8.77 2.67
N VAL A 172 11.49 -10.07 2.64
CA VAL A 172 10.15 -10.56 2.99
C VAL A 172 9.78 -10.13 4.41
N GLU A 173 10.70 -10.28 5.36
CA GLU A 173 10.49 -9.90 6.77
C GLU A 173 10.20 -8.40 6.96
N ASN A 174 10.97 -7.53 6.29
CA ASN A 174 10.76 -6.09 6.37
C ASN A 174 9.44 -5.69 5.70
N ALA A 175 9.13 -6.25 4.53
CA ALA A 175 7.86 -6.01 3.83
C ALA A 175 6.65 -6.46 4.66
N VAL A 176 6.72 -7.65 5.27
CA VAL A 176 5.68 -8.19 6.16
C VAL A 176 5.50 -7.29 7.39
N SER A 177 6.60 -6.81 7.98
CA SER A 177 6.55 -5.88 9.12
C SER A 177 5.85 -4.57 8.75
N LYS A 178 6.19 -4.00 7.59
CA LYS A 178 5.55 -2.79 7.04
C LYS A 178 4.06 -2.99 6.81
N ILE A 179 3.67 -4.08 6.14
CA ILE A 179 2.26 -4.39 5.83
C ILE A 179 1.46 -4.68 7.08
N THR A 180 2.01 -5.45 8.02
CA THR A 180 1.37 -5.74 9.30
C THR A 180 1.02 -4.46 10.04
N ASP A 181 1.95 -3.49 10.09
CA ASP A 181 1.70 -2.21 10.73
C ASP A 181 0.64 -1.36 10.00
N ILE A 182 0.65 -1.36 8.66
CA ILE A 182 -0.42 -0.73 7.87
C ILE A 182 -1.77 -1.34 8.24
N LEU A 183 -1.86 -2.67 8.29
CA LEU A 183 -3.10 -3.38 8.61
C LEU A 183 -3.60 -3.05 10.03
N ILE A 184 -2.70 -2.96 11.02
CA ILE A 184 -3.03 -2.52 12.38
C ILE A 184 -3.52 -1.06 12.37
N ARG A 185 -2.76 -0.15 11.74
CA ARG A 185 -3.09 1.28 11.63
C ARG A 185 -4.45 1.51 10.99
N GLU A 186 -4.74 0.74 9.94
CA GLU A 186 -5.99 0.79 9.17
C GLU A 186 -7.14 -0.03 9.80
N LYS A 187 -6.93 -0.56 11.02
CA LYS A 187 -7.90 -1.36 11.79
C LYS A 187 -8.43 -2.55 11.01
N CYS A 188 -7.55 -3.20 10.26
CA CYS A 188 -7.83 -4.35 9.42
C CYS A 188 -7.50 -5.69 10.11
N THR A 189 -7.04 -5.64 11.36
CA THR A 189 -6.68 -6.83 12.16
C THR A 189 -7.42 -6.79 13.50
N GLU A 190 -7.46 -7.94 14.19
CA GLU A 190 -7.92 -8.02 15.58
C GLU A 190 -6.75 -7.99 16.58
N SER A 191 -5.56 -7.57 16.13
CA SER A 191 -4.41 -7.45 17.02
C SER A 191 -4.67 -6.40 18.09
N ASN A 192 -4.24 -6.68 19.32
CA ASN A 192 -4.24 -5.71 20.42
C ASN A 192 -3.03 -4.79 20.39
N GLU A 193 -2.10 -5.00 19.46
CA GLU A 193 -0.91 -4.17 19.30
C GLU A 193 -1.28 -2.77 18.78
N GLU A 194 -0.56 -1.76 19.25
CA GLU A 194 -0.66 -0.41 18.67
C GLU A 194 0.29 -0.31 17.49
N SER A 195 -0.18 0.29 16.39
CA SER A 195 0.69 0.59 15.25
C SER A 195 1.87 1.44 15.68
N LYS A 196 3.05 1.13 15.15
CA LYS A 196 4.29 1.91 15.30
C LYS A 196 4.08 3.36 14.85
N PHE A 197 3.15 3.63 13.94
CA PHE A 197 2.75 4.99 13.56
C PHE A 197 2.32 5.86 14.75
N LYS A 198 1.64 5.27 15.75
CA LYS A 198 1.21 6.01 16.94
C LYS A 198 2.39 6.48 17.77
N GLU A 199 3.42 5.65 17.91
CA GLU A 199 4.65 6.02 18.61
C GLU A 199 5.47 7.02 17.80
N LEU A 200 5.55 6.84 16.47
CA LEU A 200 6.13 7.83 15.57
C LEU A 200 5.50 9.23 15.75
N VAL A 201 4.18 9.34 15.89
CA VAL A 201 3.52 10.63 16.13
C VAL A 201 4.05 11.29 17.40
N LYS A 202 4.21 10.55 18.51
CA LYS A 202 4.77 11.11 19.75
C LYS A 202 6.22 11.56 19.60
N ILE A 203 7.02 10.79 18.87
CA ILE A 203 8.42 11.15 18.57
C ILE A 203 8.46 12.45 17.77
N VAL A 204 7.62 12.56 16.74
CA VAL A 204 7.51 13.76 15.90
C VAL A 204 7.03 14.96 16.71
N GLU A 205 6.02 14.80 17.57
CA GLU A 205 5.55 15.84 18.49
C GLU A 205 6.69 16.41 19.34
N ASN A 206 7.47 15.53 19.98
CA ASN A 206 8.61 15.93 20.80
C ASN A 206 9.68 16.68 19.99
N ILE A 207 10.01 16.20 18.79
CA ILE A 207 10.99 16.86 17.91
C ILE A 207 10.49 18.25 17.47
N VAL A 208 9.21 18.34 17.08
CA VAL A 208 8.58 19.58 16.65
C VAL A 208 8.60 20.63 17.75
N ASP A 209 8.20 20.26 18.97
CA ASP A 209 8.17 21.17 20.11
C ASP A 209 9.55 21.66 20.53
N GLN A 210 10.57 20.79 20.41
CA GLN A 210 11.94 21.12 20.78
C GLN A 210 12.67 21.98 19.74
N LYS A 211 12.39 21.79 18.44
CA LYS A 211 13.25 22.34 17.36
C LYS A 211 12.55 23.31 16.41
N TYR A 212 11.22 23.25 16.28
CA TYR A 212 10.51 23.90 15.17
C TYR A 212 9.43 24.90 15.59
N THR A 213 9.32 25.24 16.87
CA THR A 213 8.36 26.24 17.40
C THR A 213 8.46 27.61 16.72
N TYR A 214 9.67 28.07 16.37
CA TYR A 214 9.83 29.31 15.60
C TYR A 214 9.14 29.24 14.24
N PHE A 215 9.29 28.13 13.51
CA PHE A 215 8.68 27.93 12.20
C PHE A 215 7.17 27.83 12.30
N ILE A 216 6.64 27.17 13.34
CA ILE A 216 5.20 27.09 13.63
C ILE A 216 4.62 28.49 13.80
N ASN A 217 5.18 29.29 14.71
CA ASN A 217 4.68 30.64 14.98
C ASN A 217 4.76 31.54 13.73
N ASN A 218 5.85 31.43 12.97
CA ASN A 218 6.02 32.16 11.72
C ASN A 218 5.00 31.73 10.66
N TRP A 219 4.67 30.43 10.58
CA TRP A 219 3.67 29.92 9.64
C TRP A 219 2.28 30.47 9.94
N GLU A 220 1.85 30.46 11.20
CA GLU A 220 0.56 31.05 11.60
C GLU A 220 0.50 32.54 11.26
N ALA A 221 1.58 33.28 11.52
CA ALA A 221 1.66 34.70 11.20
C ALA A 221 1.56 34.95 9.69
N ASN A 222 2.28 34.17 8.86
CA ASN A 222 2.24 34.28 7.41
C ASN A 222 0.84 34.00 6.85
N VAL A 223 0.18 32.93 7.32
CA VAL A 223 -1.16 32.56 6.88
C VAL A 223 -2.18 33.66 7.23
N LYS A 224 -2.10 34.22 8.43
CA LYS A 224 -2.94 35.36 8.86
C LYS A 224 -2.70 36.61 8.02
N LEU A 225 -1.44 36.90 7.68
CA LEU A 225 -1.06 38.05 6.86
C LEU A 225 -1.60 37.96 5.43
N LEU A 226 -1.61 36.76 4.84
CA LEU A 226 -2.03 36.52 3.46
C LEU A 226 -3.55 36.35 3.29
N ALA A 227 -4.30 36.34 4.38
CA ALA A 227 -5.75 36.21 4.39
C ALA A 227 -6.46 37.50 3.93
N HIS A 228 -6.83 37.54 2.65
CA HIS A 228 -7.34 38.73 1.96
C HIS A 228 -8.88 38.90 2.00
N ASN A 229 -9.62 37.83 2.32
CA ASN A 229 -11.09 37.87 2.39
C ASN A 229 -11.60 37.32 3.73
N LYS A 230 -12.89 37.50 4.04
CA LYS A 230 -13.47 37.13 5.34
C LYS A 230 -13.37 35.64 5.64
N GLU A 231 -13.53 34.79 4.62
CA GLU A 231 -13.43 33.33 4.74
C GLU A 231 -12.00 32.90 5.01
N ALA A 232 -11.04 33.39 4.22
CA ALA A 232 -9.61 33.14 4.41
C ALA A 232 -9.12 33.61 5.80
N LYS A 233 -9.64 34.74 6.31
CA LYS A 233 -9.29 35.22 7.66
C LYS A 233 -9.83 34.30 8.75
N LYS A 234 -11.00 33.70 8.55
CA LYS A 234 -11.54 32.70 9.47
C LYS A 234 -10.68 31.44 9.45
N GLU A 235 -10.39 30.90 8.26
CA GLU A 235 -9.51 29.73 8.12
C GLU A 235 -8.13 29.97 8.75
N ALA A 236 -7.55 31.15 8.54
CA ALA A 236 -6.26 31.53 9.12
C ALA A 236 -6.28 31.68 10.64
N ASN A 237 -7.42 32.06 11.24
CA ASN A 237 -7.55 32.17 12.69
C ASN A 237 -7.74 30.81 13.36
N ASP A 238 -8.42 29.88 12.66
CA ASP A 238 -8.66 28.51 13.14
C ASP A 238 -7.48 27.57 12.79
N PHE A 239 -6.45 28.07 12.09
CA PHE A 239 -5.32 27.27 11.62
C PHE A 239 -4.36 26.88 12.77
N ASP A 240 -4.34 25.60 13.11
CA ASP A 240 -3.37 24.98 14.00
C ASP A 240 -2.12 24.54 13.22
N ALA A 241 -1.12 25.43 13.11
CA ALA A 241 0.10 25.13 12.38
C ALA A 241 0.93 24.02 13.04
N ARG A 242 0.87 23.91 14.37
CA ARG A 242 1.59 22.87 15.11
C ARG A 242 1.00 21.49 14.77
N GLY A 243 -0.31 21.33 14.92
CA GLY A 243 -1.01 20.09 14.62
C GLY A 243 -0.88 19.68 13.15
N GLU A 244 -0.98 20.64 12.23
CA GLU A 244 -0.79 20.36 10.80
C GLU A 244 0.66 19.95 10.48
N LEU A 245 1.67 20.61 11.08
CA LEU A 245 3.07 20.22 10.90
C LEU A 245 3.33 18.79 11.39
N ILE A 246 2.86 18.45 12.58
CA ILE A 246 3.00 17.08 13.14
C ILE A 246 2.35 16.07 12.20
N LYS A 247 1.11 16.32 11.77
CA LYS A 247 0.37 15.43 10.87
C LYS A 247 1.12 15.20 9.56
N ILE A 248 1.64 16.25 8.93
CA ILE A 248 2.40 16.16 7.67
C ILE A 248 3.68 15.35 7.92
N LEU A 249 4.48 15.73 8.92
CA LEU A 249 5.77 15.11 9.20
C LEU A 249 5.63 13.63 9.55
N SER A 250 4.72 13.27 10.47
CA SER A 250 4.49 11.86 10.83
C SER A 250 4.05 11.04 9.63
N SER A 251 3.11 11.56 8.83
CA SER A 251 2.63 10.86 7.63
C SER A 251 3.72 10.67 6.59
N GLU A 252 4.57 11.68 6.37
CA GLU A 252 5.65 11.64 5.39
C GLU A 252 6.83 10.77 5.84
N VAL A 253 7.23 10.83 7.11
CA VAL A 253 8.25 9.92 7.65
C VAL A 253 7.77 8.48 7.49
N TYR A 254 6.51 8.21 7.87
CA TYR A 254 5.92 6.88 7.72
C TYR A 254 5.92 6.39 6.27
N ARG A 255 5.34 7.17 5.35
CA ARG A 255 5.30 6.83 3.92
C ARG A 255 6.68 6.59 3.34
N LYS A 256 7.66 7.45 3.64
CA LYS A 256 9.03 7.30 3.12
C LYS A 256 9.75 6.09 3.72
N THR A 257 9.49 5.72 4.97
CA THR A 257 10.07 4.50 5.56
C THR A 257 9.42 3.24 5.01
N LEU A 258 8.10 3.22 4.75
CA LEU A 258 7.46 2.12 4.04
C LEU A 258 8.07 1.92 2.64
N ALA A 259 8.25 3.02 1.91
CA ALA A 259 8.71 3.01 0.53
C ALA A 259 10.21 2.72 0.35
N HIS A 260 11.09 3.09 1.28
CA HIS A 260 12.56 3.00 1.10
C HIS A 260 13.37 2.75 2.39
N GLY A 261 12.71 2.35 3.47
CA GLY A 261 13.31 2.27 4.80
C GLY A 261 13.38 0.87 5.37
N ASP A 262 14.39 0.66 6.22
CA ASP A 262 14.36 -0.37 7.25
C ASP A 262 13.29 0.01 8.28
N PHE A 263 12.20 -0.77 8.33
CA PHE A 263 11.05 -0.46 9.16
C PHE A 263 11.31 -0.69 10.65
N SER A 264 12.41 -1.35 11.02
CA SER A 264 12.83 -1.43 12.42
C SER A 264 13.18 -0.06 13.00
N LYS A 265 13.60 0.91 12.14
CA LYS A 265 14.02 2.26 12.52
C LYS A 265 12.88 3.29 12.61
N ILE A 266 11.64 2.91 12.33
CA ILE A 266 10.52 3.87 12.25
C ILE A 266 10.30 4.66 13.56
N ASN A 267 10.69 4.07 14.70
CA ASN A 267 10.61 4.70 16.02
C ASN A 267 11.98 5.04 16.62
N ASP A 268 13.04 5.01 15.81
CA ASP A 268 14.36 5.49 16.23
C ASP A 268 14.42 7.02 16.12
N VAL A 269 14.71 7.70 17.23
CA VAL A 269 14.62 9.17 17.31
C VAL A 269 15.60 9.85 16.36
N GLU A 270 16.82 9.33 16.23
CA GLU A 270 17.84 9.92 15.34
C GLU A 270 17.45 9.76 13.86
N TYR A 271 16.94 8.60 13.48
CA TYR A 271 16.41 8.33 12.15
C TYR A 271 15.23 9.26 11.82
N VAL A 272 14.26 9.37 12.72
CA VAL A 272 13.07 10.22 12.52
C VAL A 272 13.47 11.69 12.44
N ASP A 273 14.35 12.15 13.33
CA ASP A 273 14.86 13.53 13.31
C ASP A 273 15.57 13.85 11.99
N PHE A 274 16.44 12.95 11.52
CA PHE A 274 17.12 13.12 10.24
C PHE A 274 16.13 13.24 9.07
N LYS A 275 15.08 12.41 9.04
CA LYS A 275 14.04 12.49 8.00
C LYS A 275 13.26 13.81 8.09
N ILE A 276 12.87 14.23 9.29
CA ILE A 276 12.18 15.51 9.52
C ILE A 276 13.01 16.67 9.01
N GLN A 277 14.31 16.75 9.33
CA GLN A 277 15.19 17.82 8.85
C GLN A 277 15.14 17.98 7.32
N LYS A 278 15.01 16.88 6.56
CA LYS A 278 14.87 16.93 5.10
C LYS A 278 13.46 17.32 4.65
N LEU A 279 12.44 16.83 5.34
CA LEU A 279 11.03 17.14 5.03
C LEU A 279 10.68 18.60 5.29
N MET A 280 11.31 19.25 6.27
CA MET A 280 11.08 20.66 6.58
C MET A 280 11.30 21.58 5.38
N PHE A 281 12.22 21.25 4.46
CA PHE A 281 12.43 22.02 3.22
C PHE A 281 11.26 21.95 2.24
N LYS A 282 10.38 20.95 2.36
CA LYS A 282 9.24 20.75 1.47
C LYS A 282 7.96 21.45 1.97
N ILE A 283 7.95 21.93 3.21
CA ILE A 283 6.78 22.58 3.81
C ILE A 283 6.61 24.00 3.26
N ASN A 284 5.40 24.33 2.80
CA ASN A 284 5.04 25.69 2.43
C ASN A 284 4.49 26.45 3.65
N PHE A 285 5.37 27.18 4.33
CA PHE A 285 5.05 28.00 5.50
C PHE A 285 4.26 29.29 5.20
N PHE A 286 3.72 29.45 3.99
CA PHE A 286 2.89 30.59 3.57
C PHE A 286 1.47 30.17 3.15
N SER A 287 1.12 28.88 3.27
CA SER A 287 -0.18 28.35 2.87
C SER A 287 -0.67 27.34 3.89
N ILE A 288 -1.98 27.31 4.15
CA ILE A 288 -2.62 26.20 4.88
C ILE A 288 -2.54 24.92 4.03
N LYS A 289 -2.93 25.03 2.76
CA LYS A 289 -2.90 23.91 1.80
C LYS A 289 -1.46 23.62 1.39
N GLN A 290 -1.03 22.40 1.63
CA GLN A 290 0.25 21.89 1.18
C GLN A 290 0.12 21.26 -0.21
N ARG A 291 1.21 21.26 -1.01
CA ARG A 291 1.22 20.56 -2.31
C ARG A 291 1.21 19.05 -2.08
N SER A 292 0.62 18.29 -2.99
CA SER A 292 0.65 16.82 -2.96
C SER A 292 2.06 16.22 -3.08
N ASP A 293 3.01 16.99 -3.62
CA ASP A 293 4.28 16.49 -4.15
C ASP A 293 5.31 16.07 -3.09
N PHE A 294 4.93 15.89 -1.83
CA PHE A 294 5.83 15.30 -0.83
C PHE A 294 6.26 13.87 -1.18
N SER A 295 5.42 13.16 -1.97
CA SER A 295 5.68 11.82 -2.50
C SER A 295 6.67 11.77 -3.68
N GLY A 296 7.06 12.92 -4.24
CA GLY A 296 8.10 12.99 -5.28
C GLY A 296 9.49 13.04 -4.65
N ASP A 297 10.17 11.90 -4.66
CA ASP A 297 11.63 11.71 -4.86
C ASP A 297 11.85 10.24 -5.25
#